data_AF-A0A4Q3SUG7-F1
#
_entry.id   AF-A0A4Q3SUG7-F1
#
_cell.length_a   1.000
_cell.length_b   1.000
_cell.length_c   1.000
_cell.angle_alpha   90.00
_cell.angle_beta   90.00
_cell.angle_gamma   90.00
#
_symmetry.space_group_name_H-M   'P 1'
#
loop_
_entity.id
_entity.type
_entity.pdbx_description
1 polymer ?
#
loop_
_entity_poly.entity_id
_entity_poly.type
_entity_poly.pdbx_seq_one_letter_code
_entity_poly.pdbx_strand_id
1 'polypeptide(L)'
;MRDPRDVPGFLAPVRQALTQPILMGGAPRPYAILNGTLAAVIAFAGAPLIGIAVGIVGHIVGVFLAKRDPDAIDVLKRAMRIPNRFD
;
A
#
# COMPACT_ATOMS: atom_id res chain seq x y z
N MET A 1 29.49 9.52 -3.98
CA MET A 1 30.32 10.19 -5.00
C MET A 1 29.58 11.47 -5.39
N ARG A 2 30.19 12.64 -5.24
CA ARG A 2 29.62 13.88 -5.82
C ARG A 2 29.89 13.86 -7.32
N ASP A 3 28.88 14.15 -8.14
CA ASP A 3 29.04 14.26 -9.58
C ASP A 3 29.82 15.55 -9.87
N PRO A 4 30.85 15.56 -10.73
CA PRO A 4 31.57 16.78 -11.08
C PRO A 4 30.68 17.92 -11.62
N ARG A 5 29.43 17.61 -12.03
CA ARG A 5 28.42 18.56 -12.52
C ARG A 5 27.57 19.18 -11.41
N ASP A 6 27.74 18.76 -10.16
CA ASP A 6 26.97 19.24 -9.02
C ASP A 6 27.28 20.72 -8.72
N VAL A 7 26.26 21.59 -8.77
CA VAL A 7 26.39 23.01 -8.38
C VAL A 7 26.32 23.13 -6.85
N PRO A 8 27.37 23.64 -6.16
CA PRO A 8 27.36 23.79 -4.71
C PRO A 8 26.18 24.66 -4.22
N GLY A 9 25.45 24.18 -3.21
CA GLY A 9 24.33 24.92 -2.61
C GLY A 9 22.98 24.77 -3.32
N PHE A 10 22.92 24.13 -4.50
CA PHE A 10 21.67 23.89 -5.25
C PHE A 10 21.15 22.46 -5.16
N LEU A 11 21.89 21.56 -4.50
CA LEU A 11 21.52 20.16 -4.34
C LEU A 11 21.29 19.84 -2.86
N ALA A 12 20.16 19.18 -2.59
CA ALA A 12 19.82 18.65 -1.27
C ALA A 12 19.63 17.12 -1.35
N PRO A 13 20.06 16.36 -0.34
CA PRO A 13 19.87 14.91 -0.34
C PRO A 13 18.38 14.55 -0.23
N VAL A 14 17.85 13.81 -1.21
CA VAL A 14 16.49 13.27 -1.15
C VAL A 14 16.43 12.12 -0.17
N ARG A 15 15.59 12.24 0.86
CA ARG A 15 15.36 11.16 1.83
C ARG A 15 14.42 10.12 1.23
N GLN A 16 14.76 8.84 1.36
CA GLN A 16 13.91 7.73 0.91
C GLN A 16 12.50 7.77 1.52
N ALA A 17 12.34 8.30 2.74
CA ALA A 17 11.03 8.49 3.37
C ALA A 17 10.07 9.40 2.57
N LEU A 18 10.58 10.22 1.64
CA LEU A 18 9.77 11.07 0.77
C LEU A 18 9.36 10.38 -0.53
N THR A 19 10.06 9.34 -0.95
CA THR A 19 9.88 8.70 -2.26
C THR A 19 9.40 7.27 -2.17
N GLN A 20 9.60 6.59 -1.05
CA GLN A 20 9.20 5.21 -0.86
C GLN A 20 7.80 5.12 -0.23
N PRO A 21 6.97 4.17 -0.68
CA PRO A 21 5.68 3.91 -0.06
C PRO A 21 5.78 3.55 1.42
N ILE A 22 4.87 4.11 2.23
CA ILE A 22 4.78 3.80 3.65
C ILE A 22 4.05 2.48 3.84
N LEU A 23 4.79 1.46 4.27
CA LEU A 23 4.27 0.15 4.58
C LEU A 23 3.91 0.02 6.07
N MET A 24 2.92 -0.81 6.36
CA MET A 24 2.46 -1.16 7.71
C MET A 24 2.36 -2.69 7.78
N GLY A 25 3.31 -3.33 8.47
CA GLY A 25 3.40 -4.79 8.51
C GLY A 25 3.72 -5.43 7.14
N GLY A 26 4.23 -4.66 6.18
CA GLY A 26 4.54 -5.13 4.82
C GLY A 26 3.43 -4.87 3.80
N ALA A 27 2.25 -4.38 4.20
CA ALA A 27 1.19 -3.93 3.29
C ALA A 27 1.14 -2.39 3.20
N PRO A 28 0.61 -1.78 2.11
CA PRO A 28 0.50 -0.33 2.01
C PRO A 28 -0.43 0.21 3.10
N ARG A 29 -0.01 1.25 3.82
CA ARG A 29 -0.71 1.74 5.02
C ARG A 29 -2.22 2.00 4.81
N PRO A 30 -2.68 2.68 3.74
CA PRO A 30 -4.12 2.89 3.52
C PRO A 30 -4.91 1.58 3.35
N TYR A 31 -4.31 0.60 2.68
CA TYR A 31 -4.92 -0.73 2.49
C TYR A 31 -5.02 -1.47 3.83
N ALA A 32 -3.94 -1.48 4.62
CA ALA A 32 -3.91 -2.16 5.92
C ALA A 32 -4.97 -1.59 6.88
N ILE A 33 -5.15 -0.26 6.89
CA ILE A 33 -6.19 0.41 7.68
C ILE A 33 -7.58 -0.03 7.22
N LEU A 34 -7.86 0.06 5.90
CA LEU A 34 -9.15 -0.34 5.34
C LEU A 34 -9.50 -1.80 5.69
N ASN A 35 -8.55 -2.71 5.48
CA ASN A 35 -8.72 -4.13 5.79
C ASN A 35 -8.97 -4.36 7.29
N GLY A 36 -8.20 -3.69 8.17
CA GLY A 36 -8.40 -3.74 9.61
C GLY A 36 -9.77 -3.22 10.04
N THR A 37 -10.26 -2.14 9.44
CA THR A 37 -11.60 -1.62 9.69
C THR A 37 -12.69 -2.58 9.24
N LEU A 38 -12.60 -3.14 8.03
CA LEU A 38 -13.55 -4.16 7.56
C LEU A 38 -13.58 -5.38 8.49
N ALA A 39 -12.40 -5.89 8.87
CA ALA A 39 -12.27 -6.99 9.82
C ALA A 39 -12.92 -6.67 11.18
N ALA A 40 -12.68 -5.47 11.71
CA ALA A 40 -13.27 -5.00 12.95
C ALA A 40 -14.79 -4.90 12.86
N VAL A 41 -15.34 -4.34 11.78
CA VAL A 41 -16.79 -4.27 11.54
C VAL A 41 -17.42 -5.66 11.57
N ILE A 42 -16.83 -6.64 10.87
CA ILE A 42 -17.32 -8.02 10.86
C ILE A 42 -17.23 -8.66 12.25
N ALA A 43 -16.11 -8.46 12.94
CA ALA A 43 -15.92 -9.03 14.28
C ALA A 43 -16.94 -8.48 15.28
N PHE A 44 -17.16 -7.16 15.26
CA PHE A 44 -18.12 -6.49 16.14
C PHE A 44 -19.58 -6.73 15.76
N ALA A 45 -19.87 -7.15 14.53
CA ALA A 45 -21.20 -7.58 14.10
C ALA A 45 -21.63 -8.95 14.65
N GLY A 46 -20.86 -9.53 15.59
CA GLY A 46 -21.14 -10.85 16.20
C GLY A 46 -20.42 -12.02 15.53
N ALA A 47 -19.51 -11.75 14.58
CA ALA A 47 -18.74 -12.78 13.88
C ALA A 47 -17.22 -12.64 14.10
N PRO A 48 -16.71 -12.72 15.35
CA PRO A 48 -15.31 -12.43 15.68
C PRO A 48 -14.31 -13.34 14.95
N LEU A 49 -14.60 -14.65 14.85
CA LEU A 49 -13.74 -15.58 14.13
C LEU A 49 -13.67 -15.27 12.64
N ILE A 50 -14.80 -14.91 12.03
CA ILE A 50 -14.87 -14.53 10.61
C ILE A 50 -14.12 -13.21 10.40
N GLY A 51 -14.34 -12.22 11.26
CA GLY A 51 -13.67 -10.92 11.19
C GLY A 51 -12.15 -11.06 11.28
N ILE A 52 -11.65 -11.86 12.22
CA ILE A 52 -10.22 -12.15 12.34
C ILE A 52 -9.70 -12.89 11.10
N ALA A 53 -10.40 -13.93 10.63
CA ALA A 53 -10.00 -14.67 9.44
C ALA A 53 -9.92 -13.77 8.20
N VAL A 54 -10.94 -12.94 7.97
CA VAL A 54 -10.96 -11.95 6.89
C VAL A 54 -9.81 -10.95 7.03
N GLY A 55 -9.59 -10.44 8.24
CA GLY A 55 -8.49 -9.51 8.52
C GLY A 55 -7.12 -10.11 8.20
N ILE A 56 -6.85 -11.34 8.64
CA ILE A 56 -5.57 -12.03 8.40
C ILE A 56 -5.39 -12.30 6.90
N VAL A 57 -6.40 -12.92 6.25
CA VAL A 57 -6.32 -13.27 4.83
C VAL A 57 -6.15 -12.02 3.97
N GLY A 58 -6.95 -10.98 4.21
CA GLY A 58 -6.82 -9.71 3.50
C GLY A 58 -5.45 -9.06 3.73
N HIS A 59 -4.92 -9.09 4.96
CA HIS A 59 -3.60 -8.53 5.22
C HIS A 59 -2.48 -9.30 4.49
N ILE A 60 -2.53 -10.63 4.48
CA ILE A 60 -1.58 -11.47 3.74
C ILE A 60 -1.62 -11.14 2.25
N VAL A 61 -2.81 -10.97 1.67
CA VAL A 61 -2.98 -10.54 0.28
C VAL A 61 -2.32 -9.18 0.05
N GLY A 62 -2.55 -8.21 0.94
CA GLY A 62 -1.89 -6.89 0.88
C GLY A 62 -0.37 -6.96 0.92
N VAL A 63 0.19 -7.77 1.81
CA VAL A 63 1.64 -8.00 1.91
C VAL A 63 2.18 -8.66 0.64
N PHE A 64 1.46 -9.63 0.08
CA PHE A 64 1.86 -10.31 -1.15
C PHE A 64 1.87 -9.38 -2.36
N LEU A 65 0.86 -8.52 -2.51
CA LEU A 65 0.84 -7.51 -3.57
C LEU A 65 2.01 -6.52 -3.40
N ALA A 66 2.20 -5.95 -2.21
CA ALA A 66 3.26 -4.99 -1.95
C ALA A 66 4.68 -5.57 -2.13
N LYS A 67 4.85 -6.88 -1.87
CA LYS A 67 6.10 -7.58 -2.20
C LYS A 67 6.40 -7.63 -3.69
N ARG A 68 5.38 -7.64 -4.56
CA ARG A 68 5.57 -7.63 -6.02
C ARG A 68 5.72 -6.23 -6.58
N ASP A 69 4.86 -5.34 -6.13
CA ASP A 69 4.88 -3.93 -6.50
C ASP A 69 4.26 -3.12 -5.35
N PRO A 70 5.05 -2.25 -4.68
CA PRO A 70 4.56 -1.37 -3.63
C PRO A 70 3.36 -0.49 -4.04
N ASP A 71 3.25 -0.15 -5.34
CA ASP A 71 2.22 0.73 -5.89
C ASP A 71 1.01 -0.04 -6.46
N ALA A 72 0.97 -1.38 -6.33
CA ALA A 72 -0.06 -2.23 -6.92
C ALA A 72 -1.50 -1.79 -6.58
N ILE A 73 -1.73 -1.32 -5.35
CA ILE A 73 -3.06 -0.85 -4.90
C ILE A 73 -3.45 0.45 -5.59
N ASP A 74 -2.50 1.36 -5.82
CA ASP A 74 -2.75 2.62 -6.52
C ASP A 74 -2.99 2.37 -8.02
N VAL A 75 -2.24 1.45 -8.61
CA VAL A 75 -2.46 0.98 -9.98
C VAL A 75 -3.83 0.33 -10.12
N LEU A 76 -4.24 -0.56 -9.20
CA LEU A 76 -5.55 -1.20 -9.23
C LEU A 76 -6.70 -0.17 -9.11
N LYS A 77 -6.58 0.78 -8.17
CA LYS A 77 -7.55 1.89 -8.04
C LYS A 77 -7.65 2.71 -9.33
N ARG A 78 -6.52 2.94 -10.01
CA ARG A 78 -6.50 3.63 -11.30
C ARG A 78 -7.14 2.79 -12.39
N ALA A 79 -6.84 1.49 -12.45
CA ALA A 79 -7.41 0.57 -13.42
C ALA A 79 -8.94 0.52 -13.33
N MET A 80 -9.50 0.48 -12.12
CA MET A 80 -10.96 0.49 -11.91
C MET A 80 -11.65 1.81 -12.33
N ARG A 81 -10.89 2.92 -12.45
CA ARG A 81 -11.42 4.22 -12.90
C ARG A 81 -11.39 4.38 -14.41
N ILE A 82 -10.55 3.62 -15.10
CA ILE A 82 -10.44 3.67 -16.56
C ILE A 82 -11.54 2.77 -17.13
N PRO A 83 -12.42 3.25 -18.02
CA PRO A 83 -13.41 2.40 -18.67
C PRO A 83 -12.71 1.24 -19.36
N ASN A 84 -13.29 0.04 -19.27
CA ASN A 84 -12.78 -1.14 -19.97
C ASN A 84 -12.79 -0.89 -21.49
N ARG A 85 -11.68 -0.37 -22.00
CA ARG A 85 -11.39 -0.31 -23.43
C ARG A 85 -10.69 -1.61 -23.80
N PHE A 86 -11.47 -2.68 -23.75
CA PHE A 86 -11.10 -3.95 -24.36
C PHE A 86 -11.79 -3.95 -25.73
N ASP A 87 -11.05 -3.45 -26.72
CA ASP A 87 -11.40 -3.57 -28.14
C ASP A 87 -11.02 -4.97 -28.63
#